data_AF-F4X4R0-F1
#
_entry.id   AF-F4X4R0-F1
#
_cell.length_a   1.000
_cell.length_b   1.000
_cell.length_c   1.000
_cell.angle_alpha   90.00
_cell.angle_beta   90.00
_cell.angle_gamma   90.00
#
_symmetry.space_group_name_H-M   'P 1'
#
loop_
_entity.id
_entity.type
_entity.pdbx_description
1 polymer ?
#
loop_
_entity_poly.entity_id
_entity_poly.type
_entity_poly.pdbx_seq_one_letter_code
_entity_poly.pdbx_strand_id
1 'polypeptide(L)'
;MLSFVPEKEHLRHALLFLFNQKKKAVESHRLLVETYGEHAPIDRTCETWFRQFKNSDFNVKDSERSGRPQKCEDEQLQELLD
;
A
#
# COMPACT_ATOMS: atom_id res chain seq x y z
N MET A 1 -13.94 -20.02 -15.33
CA MET A 1 -13.44 -19.72 -13.97
C MET A 1 -13.88 -18.31 -13.64
N LEU A 2 -14.32 -18.05 -12.40
CA LEU A 2 -14.54 -16.67 -11.95
C LEU A 2 -13.20 -15.93 -12.07
N SER A 3 -13.15 -14.89 -12.92
CA SER A 3 -11.97 -14.04 -13.07
C SER A 3 -11.90 -13.09 -11.86
N PHE A 4 -11.47 -13.62 -10.71
CA PHE A 4 -11.21 -12.78 -9.56
C PHE A 4 -10.00 -11.90 -9.87
N VAL A 5 -10.23 -10.60 -9.99
CA VAL A 5 -9.18 -9.59 -10.15
C VAL A 5 -8.92 -8.97 -8.79
N PRO A 6 -7.75 -9.21 -8.17
CA PRO A 6 -7.47 -8.71 -6.84
C PRO A 6 -7.25 -7.19 -6.87
N GLU A 7 -7.88 -6.48 -5.93
CA GLU A 7 -7.57 -5.08 -5.68
C GLU A 7 -6.20 -4.93 -4.98
N LYS A 8 -5.62 -3.72 -5.04
CA LYS A 8 -4.32 -3.44 -4.40
C LYS A 8 -4.34 -3.70 -2.89
N GLU A 9 -5.43 -3.34 -2.22
CA GLU A 9 -5.60 -3.55 -0.79
C GLU A 9 -5.64 -5.05 -0.45
N HIS A 10 -6.31 -5.87 -1.28
CA HIS A 10 -6.32 -7.32 -1.13
C HIS A 10 -4.91 -7.92 -1.20
N LEU A 11 -4.09 -7.50 -2.18
CA LEU A 11 -2.71 -7.97 -2.33
C LEU A 11 -1.82 -7.59 -1.14
N ARG A 12 -2.06 -6.41 -0.54
CA ARG A 12 -1.33 -5.96 0.65
C ARG A 12 -1.71 -6.75 1.89
N HIS A 13 -2.99 -7.07 2.07
CA HIS A 13 -3.43 -8.00 3.11
C HIS A 13 -2.80 -9.39 2.94
N ALA A 14 -2.73 -9.89 1.69
CA ALA A 14 -2.06 -11.16 1.40
C ALA A 14 -0.56 -11.11 1.74
N LEU A 15 0.14 -10.00 1.42
CA LEU A 15 1.53 -9.79 1.84
C LEU A 15 1.70 -9.78 3.36
N LEU A 16 0.80 -9.12 4.09
CA LEU A 16 0.81 -9.09 5.56
C LEU A 16 0.62 -10.49 6.15
N PHE A 17 -0.32 -11.27 5.60
CA PHE A 17 -0.51 -12.66 5.98
C PHE A 17 0.76 -13.51 5.78
N LEU A 18 1.43 -13.37 4.63
CA LEU A 18 2.68 -14.09 4.33
C LEU A 18 3.84 -13.63 5.24
N PHE A 19 3.90 -12.33 5.55
CA PHE A 19 4.86 -11.79 6.52
C PHE A 19 4.66 -12.41 7.91
N ASN A 20 3.41 -12.54 8.37
CA ASN A 20 3.09 -13.16 9.65
C ASN A 20 3.43 -14.65 9.68
N GLN A 21 3.36 -15.34 8.53
CA GLN A 21 3.89 -16.70 8.35
C GLN A 21 5.42 -16.80 8.30
N LYS A 22 6.14 -15.69 8.54
CA LYS A 22 7.61 -15.62 8.53
C LYS A 22 8.24 -15.95 7.17
N LYS A 23 7.49 -15.79 6.07
CA LYS A 23 8.02 -15.90 4.71
C LYS A 23 8.94 -14.72 4.41
N LYS A 24 9.83 -14.88 3.43
CA LYS A 24 10.64 -13.77 2.88
C LYS A 24 9.87 -13.06 1.76
N ALA A 25 10.18 -11.79 1.50
CA ALA A 25 9.53 -11.02 0.43
C ALA A 25 9.58 -11.72 -0.94
N VAL A 26 10.72 -12.32 -1.28
CA VAL A 26 10.92 -13.07 -2.54
C VAL A 26 10.05 -14.33 -2.61
N GLU A 27 9.89 -15.04 -1.49
CA GLU A 27 9.00 -16.21 -1.43
C GLU A 27 7.54 -15.79 -1.57
N SER A 28 7.16 -14.71 -0.89
CA SER A 28 5.82 -14.14 -0.97
C SER A 28 5.47 -13.66 -2.38
N HIS A 29 6.41 -13.03 -3.07
CA HIS A 29 6.24 -12.64 -4.47
C HIS A 29 5.93 -13.84 -5.37
N ARG A 30 6.72 -14.93 -5.24
CA ARG A 30 6.50 -16.16 -6.02
C ARG A 30 5.11 -16.74 -5.77
N LEU A 31 4.67 -16.81 -4.52
CA LEU A 31 3.34 -17.29 -4.14
C LEU A 31 2.22 -16.41 -4.73
N LEU A 32 2.40 -15.09 -4.72
CA LEU A 32 1.41 -14.17 -5.30
C LEU A 32 1.36 -14.25 -6.81
N VAL A 33 2.49 -14.42 -7.50
CA VAL A 33 2.52 -14.65 -8.95
C VAL A 33 1.86 -15.97 -9.32
N GLU A 34 2.11 -17.04 -8.56
CA GLU A 34 1.45 -18.33 -8.77
C GLU A 34 -0.07 -18.24 -8.58
N THR A 35 -0.53 -17.41 -7.63
CA THR A 35 -1.95 -17.28 -7.28
C THR A 35 -2.72 -16.31 -8.18
N TYR A 36 -2.11 -15.16 -8.50
CA TYR A 36 -2.77 -14.02 -9.14
C TYR A 36 -2.20 -13.66 -10.52
N GLY A 37 -1.13 -14.33 -10.97
CA GLY A 37 -0.52 -14.11 -12.26
C GLY A 37 -0.03 -12.67 -12.44
N GLU A 38 -0.45 -12.05 -13.54
CA GLU A 38 -0.08 -10.68 -13.90
C GLU A 38 -0.60 -9.61 -12.93
N HIS A 39 -1.59 -9.94 -12.11
CA HIS A 39 -2.11 -9.02 -11.10
C HIS A 39 -1.26 -8.97 -9.82
N ALA A 40 -0.26 -9.85 -9.70
CA ALA A 40 0.64 -9.85 -8.56
C ALA A 40 1.48 -8.55 -8.49
N PRO A 41 1.79 -8.06 -7.28
CA PRO A 41 2.72 -6.93 -7.14
C PRO A 41 4.12 -7.33 -7.59
N ILE A 42 4.88 -6.40 -8.15
CA ILE A 42 6.30 -6.64 -8.50
C ILE A 42 7.17 -6.82 -7.24
N ASP A 43 8.33 -7.47 -7.39
CA ASP A 43 9.31 -7.72 -6.32
C ASP A 43 9.59 -6.50 -5.42
N ARG A 44 9.86 -5.34 -6.03
CA ARG A 44 10.16 -4.10 -5.29
C ARG A 44 9.01 -3.65 -4.38
N THR A 45 7.77 -3.86 -4.82
CA THR A 45 6.58 -3.54 -4.02
C THR A 45 6.48 -4.47 -2.83
N CYS A 46 6.70 -5.78 -3.03
CA CYS A 46 6.76 -6.76 -1.94
C CYS A 46 7.81 -6.36 -0.89
N GLU A 47 9.03 -6.01 -1.32
CA GLU A 47 10.10 -5.59 -0.41
C GLU A 47 9.76 -4.32 0.38
N THR A 48 9.09 -3.37 -0.26
CA THR A 48 8.69 -2.10 0.37
C THR A 48 7.67 -2.35 1.48
N TRP A 49 6.63 -3.13 1.20
CA TRP A 49 5.64 -3.53 2.21
C TRP A 49 6.26 -4.34 3.35
N PHE A 50 7.18 -5.26 3.03
CA PHE A 50 7.89 -6.03 4.05
C PHE A 50 8.76 -5.14 4.96
N ARG A 51 9.34 -4.06 4.42
CA ARG A 51 10.08 -3.08 5.23
C ARG A 51 9.14 -2.32 6.16
N GLN A 52 7.96 -1.95 5.69
CA GLN A 52 6.93 -1.28 6.49
C GLN A 52 6.44 -2.18 7.63
N PHE A 53 6.12 -3.44 7.33
CA PHE A 53 5.69 -4.42 8.35
C PHE A 53 6.77 -4.69 9.41
N LYS A 54 8.06 -4.67 9.04
CA LYS A 54 9.17 -4.77 10.00
C LYS A 54 9.24 -3.58 10.96
N ASN A 55 8.75 -2.42 10.53
CA ASN A 55 8.64 -1.23 11.37
C ASN A 55 7.32 -1.21 12.18
N SER A 56 6.61 -2.35 12.25
CA SER A 56 5.32 -2.50 12.93
C SER A 56 4.21 -1.60 12.38
N ASP A 57 4.36 -1.11 11.15
CA ASP A 57 3.29 -0.41 10.45
C ASP A 57 2.53 -1.40 9.57
N PHE A 58 1.30 -1.72 10.00
CA PHE A 58 0.42 -2.69 9.35
C PHE A 58 -0.74 -2.02 8.61
N ASN A 59 -0.71 -0.70 8.43
CA ASN A 59 -1.75 -0.02 7.68
C ASN A 59 -1.60 -0.31 6.18
N VAL A 60 -2.52 -1.12 5.65
CA VAL A 60 -2.54 -1.53 4.24
C VAL A 60 -3.21 -0.51 3.32
N LYS A 61 -3.88 0.50 3.88
CA LYS A 61 -4.51 1.57 3.10
C LYS A 61 -3.45 2.57 2.66
N ASP A 62 -3.67 3.18 1.50
CA ASP A 62 -2.85 4.33 1.11
C ASP A 62 -3.04 5.44 2.13
N SER A 63 -1.93 5.96 2.66
CA SER A 63 -1.97 7.20 3.46
C SER A 63 -2.47 8.34 2.59
N GLU A 64 -3.12 9.32 3.22
CA GLU A 64 -3.47 10.56 2.53
C GLU A 64 -2.21 11.13 1.88
N ARG A 65 -2.26 11.31 0.56
CA ARG A 65 -1.15 11.90 -0.16
C ARG A 65 -1.13 13.36 0.27
N SER A 66 0.00 13.81 0.81
CA SER A 66 0.29 15.24 0.91
C SER A 66 0.35 15.80 -0.51
N GLY A 67 -0.82 16.17 -1.04
CA GLY A 67 -0.93 16.89 -2.30
C GLY A 67 -0.41 18.32 -2.13
N ARG A 68 -0.44 19.08 -3.22
CA ARG A 68 -0.29 20.53 -3.13
C ARG A 68 -1.28 21.04 -2.07
N PRO A 69 -0.85 21.87 -1.09
CA PRO A 69 -1.78 22.50 -0.18
C PRO A 69 -2.89 23.16 -0.99
N GLN A 70 -4.14 22.89 -0.63
CA GLN A 70 -5.28 23.64 -1.15
C GLN A 70 -4.95 25.11 -0.88
N LYS A 71 -4.92 25.95 -1.92
CA LYS A 71 -4.65 27.39 -1.74
C LYS A 71 -5.59 27.86 -0.63
N CYS A 72 -5.03 28.41 0.46
CA CYS A 72 -5.84 29.13 1.42
C CYS A 72 -6.69 30.14 0.64
N GLU A 73 -7.99 30.10 0.84
CA GLU A 73 -8.87 31.12 0.32
C GLU A 73 -8.46 32.43 0.99
N ASP A 74 -8.18 33.46 0.18
CA ASP A 74 -7.64 34.75 0.62
C ASP A 74 -8.52 35.44 1.69
N GLU A 75 -9.76 34.98 1.86
CA GLU A 75 -10.71 35.42 2.91
C GLU A 75 -10.15 35.19 4.32
N GLN A 76 -9.45 34.07 4.58
CA GLN A 76 -8.81 33.84 5.88
C GLN A 76 -7.56 34.70 6.10
N LEU A 77 -6.96 35.22 5.03
CA LEU A 77 -5.84 36.15 5.11
C LEU A 77 -6.31 37.59 5.34
N GLN A 78 -7.52 37.95 4.90
CA GLN A 78 -8.11 39.28 5.14
C GLN A 78 -8.51 39.47 6.61
N GLU A 79 -9.09 38.46 7.27
CA GLU A 79 -9.46 38.56 8.70
C GLU A 79 -8.26 38.70 9.66
N LEU A 80 -7.04 38.33 9.23
CA LEU A 80 -5.83 38.44 10.06
C LEU A 80 -5.15 39.82 9.94
N LEU A 81 -5.58 40.63 8.97
CA LEU A 81 -5.04 41.96 8.67
C LEU A 81 -5.96 43.10 9.17
N ASP A 82 -7.17 42.78 9.65
CA ASP A 82 -8.05 43.69 10.41
C ASP A 82 -7.82 43.54 11.92
#